data_AF-A0A352HSC4-F1
#
_entry.id   AF-A0A352HSC4-F1
#
_cell.length_a   1.000
_cell.length_b   1.000
_cell.length_c   1.000
_cell.angle_alpha   90.00
_cell.angle_beta   90.00
_cell.angle_gamma   90.00
#
_symmetry.space_group_name_H-M   'P 1'
#
loop_
_entity.id
_entity.type
_entity.pdbx_description
1 polymer ?
#
loop_
_entity_poly.entity_id
_entity_poly.type
_entity_poly.pdbx_seq_one_letter_code
_entity_poly.pdbx_strand_id
1 'polypeptide(L)'
;MSYMKASVIKWYVAAFAAAAAVFPSAAETVTQPQAKAIATQFFNAVNGQYMAEPTMVYNGRKLTTQRLFVPFYVYNHPSGGYVIISAENKAFPILAYSTSGKFDANAVSDDTKSILTAYARDIELIRYDDRVPYEAIAAWGDLPHYIDNLLNARADKYNVKYTSSETEEMIARLDGDPDNDDQLSEIYSPAQWSDMLADELTRSGNVALGFDNGKDISAVTVTGRKGDYVTINADVPDNSYFRLFATEYLSGGQLAVLSNPIGLPDVQLEEIPFRFYDDFIAETKAAEQQRQRAIEEAGMVTEPVLHTHGSGFYTVDLPEEASLVRLYNLGGAMVRQYTYKNTTSPHFELIAEPTGFYLALIVCKSGRSYGIKLVR
;
A
#
# COMPACT_ATOMS: atom_id res chain seq x y z
N MET A 1 20.61 -64.37 -26.51
CA MET A 1 19.26 -64.38 -27.09
C MET A 1 18.31 -63.80 -26.04
N SER A 2 17.89 -62.55 -26.29
CA SER A 2 16.76 -61.80 -25.71
C SER A 2 16.44 -61.91 -24.20
N TYR A 3 16.82 -60.88 -23.43
CA TYR A 3 16.10 -60.48 -22.23
C TYR A 3 15.14 -59.33 -22.58
N MET A 4 13.84 -59.55 -22.34
CA MET A 4 12.76 -58.59 -22.55
C MET A 4 12.91 -57.37 -21.63
N LYS A 5 12.74 -56.19 -22.23
CA LYS A 5 12.57 -54.89 -21.55
C LYS A 5 11.21 -54.87 -20.84
N ALA A 6 11.20 -54.59 -19.55
CA ALA A 6 10.00 -54.14 -18.83
C ALA A 6 10.04 -52.61 -18.73
N SER A 7 9.00 -52.00 -19.29
CA SER A 7 8.78 -50.57 -19.48
C SER A 7 8.56 -49.82 -18.18
N VAL A 8 9.22 -48.66 -18.06
CA VAL A 8 8.99 -47.64 -17.03
C VAL A 8 7.58 -47.05 -17.20
N ILE A 9 6.73 -47.27 -16.19
CA ILE A 9 5.42 -46.62 -16.08
C ILE A 9 5.64 -45.18 -15.63
N LYS A 10 5.44 -44.24 -16.56
CA LYS A 10 5.38 -42.80 -16.30
C LYS A 10 4.07 -42.50 -15.57
N TRP A 11 4.16 -42.07 -14.31
CA TRP A 11 3.01 -41.52 -13.61
C TRP A 11 2.79 -40.08 -14.09
N TYR A 12 1.56 -39.82 -14.53
CA TYR A 12 1.12 -38.52 -15.03
C TYR A 12 1.10 -37.49 -13.90
N VAL A 13 1.66 -36.31 -14.20
CA VAL A 13 1.56 -35.06 -13.45
C VAL A 13 0.09 -34.78 -13.15
N ALA A 14 -0.27 -34.73 -11.88
CA ALA A 14 -1.54 -34.16 -11.45
C ALA A 14 -1.47 -32.64 -11.68
N ALA A 15 -2.34 -32.15 -12.56
CA ALA A 15 -2.50 -30.74 -12.85
C ALA A 15 -2.90 -29.99 -11.58
N PHE A 16 -2.02 -29.11 -11.09
CA PHE A 16 -2.41 -28.06 -10.16
C PHE A 16 -3.29 -27.08 -10.93
N ALA A 17 -4.58 -27.04 -10.61
CA ALA A 17 -5.43 -25.92 -10.97
C ALA A 17 -4.90 -24.70 -10.21
N ALA A 18 -4.12 -23.86 -10.87
CA ALA A 18 -3.85 -22.51 -10.42
C ALA A 18 -5.18 -21.75 -10.46
N ALA A 19 -5.90 -21.72 -9.34
CA ALA A 19 -6.88 -20.68 -9.12
C ALA A 19 -6.08 -19.38 -9.00
N ALA A 20 -5.89 -18.69 -10.13
CA ALA A 20 -5.49 -17.29 -10.12
C ALA A 20 -6.61 -16.55 -9.37
N ALA A 21 -6.39 -16.29 -8.09
CA ALA A 21 -7.17 -15.30 -7.37
C ALA A 21 -6.86 -13.98 -8.05
N VAL A 22 -7.75 -13.54 -8.93
CA VAL A 22 -7.74 -12.17 -9.44
C VAL A 22 -8.09 -11.30 -8.23
N PHE A 23 -7.05 -10.81 -7.54
CA PHE A 23 -7.25 -9.84 -6.47
C PHE A 23 -7.79 -8.56 -7.11
N PRO A 24 -8.96 -8.05 -6.68
CA PRO A 24 -9.41 -6.74 -7.11
C PRO A 24 -8.34 -5.70 -6.73
N SER A 25 -8.10 -4.74 -7.62
CA SER A 25 -7.07 -3.70 -7.55
C SER A 25 -7.35 -2.62 -6.48
N ALA A 26 -7.90 -3.00 -5.34
CA ALA A 26 -8.03 -2.16 -4.16
C ALA A 26 -6.91 -2.51 -3.17
N ALA A 27 -6.47 -1.53 -2.37
CA ALA A 27 -5.66 -1.78 -1.18
C ALA A 27 -6.41 -2.79 -0.30
N GLU A 28 -5.98 -4.04 -0.32
CA GLU A 28 -6.58 -5.11 0.47
C GLU A 28 -5.66 -5.35 1.66
N THR A 29 -6.19 -5.08 2.85
CA THR A 29 -5.51 -5.44 4.09
C THR A 29 -5.33 -6.95 4.14
N VAL A 30 -4.09 -7.38 4.18
CA VAL A 30 -3.72 -8.80 4.28
C VAL A 30 -3.95 -9.24 5.72
N THR A 31 -4.87 -10.19 5.90
CA THR A 31 -5.25 -10.71 7.20
C THR A 31 -4.17 -11.64 7.78
N GLN A 32 -4.20 -11.85 9.10
CA GLN A 32 -3.28 -12.78 9.76
C GLN A 32 -3.32 -14.20 9.15
N PRO A 33 -4.48 -14.82 8.85
CA PRO A 33 -4.50 -16.13 8.19
C PRO A 33 -3.84 -16.13 6.80
N GLN A 34 -4.05 -15.09 5.98
CA GLN A 34 -3.39 -14.94 4.69
C GLN A 34 -1.87 -14.82 4.89
N ALA A 35 -1.42 -13.97 5.80
CA ALA A 35 0.01 -13.82 6.10
C ALA A 35 0.66 -15.12 6.61
N LYS A 36 -0.06 -15.92 7.41
CA LYS A 36 0.40 -17.26 7.86
C LYS A 36 0.53 -18.23 6.68
N ALA A 37 -0.41 -18.22 5.74
CA ALA A 37 -0.34 -19.05 4.55
C ALA A 37 0.89 -18.70 3.69
N ILE A 38 1.19 -17.41 3.54
CA ILE A 38 2.37 -16.92 2.82
C ILE A 38 3.65 -17.32 3.55
N ALA A 39 3.70 -17.17 4.88
CA ALA A 39 4.83 -17.64 5.67
C ALA A 39 5.04 -19.15 5.52
N THR A 40 3.97 -19.94 5.48
CA THR A 40 4.04 -21.39 5.24
C THR A 40 4.60 -21.69 3.85
N GLN A 41 4.14 -20.99 2.81
CA GLN A 41 4.65 -21.12 1.46
C GLN A 41 6.15 -20.77 1.37
N PHE A 42 6.56 -19.69 2.03
CA PHE A 42 7.96 -19.28 2.11
C PHE A 42 8.84 -20.39 2.73
N PHE A 43 8.46 -20.93 3.90
CA PHE A 43 9.27 -21.99 4.52
C PHE A 43 9.24 -23.31 3.74
N ASN A 44 8.15 -23.63 3.07
CA ASN A 44 8.10 -24.78 2.17
C ASN A 44 9.08 -24.61 0.99
N ALA A 45 9.15 -23.41 0.42
CA ALA A 45 10.09 -23.09 -0.65
C ALA A 45 11.55 -23.14 -0.18
N VAL A 46 11.85 -22.57 0.99
CA VAL A 46 13.20 -22.61 1.61
C VAL A 46 13.70 -24.05 1.78
N ASN A 47 12.82 -24.98 2.16
CA ASN A 47 13.19 -26.36 2.48
C ASN A 47 12.96 -27.35 1.32
N GLY A 48 12.35 -26.91 0.21
CA GLY A 48 11.99 -27.76 -0.93
C GLY A 48 10.98 -28.87 -0.60
N GLN A 49 10.25 -28.76 0.51
CA GLN A 49 9.30 -29.77 0.99
C GLN A 49 8.22 -29.15 1.86
N TYR A 50 7.15 -29.90 2.15
CA TYR A 50 6.12 -29.44 3.08
C TYR A 50 6.66 -29.45 4.52
N MET A 51 6.53 -28.31 5.20
CA MET A 51 7.04 -28.09 6.55
C MET A 51 5.90 -27.92 7.57
N ALA A 52 6.26 -27.88 8.85
CA ALA A 52 5.32 -27.55 9.91
C ALA A 52 4.83 -26.11 9.76
N GLU A 53 3.62 -25.81 10.24
CA GLU A 53 3.11 -24.45 10.18
C GLU A 53 3.94 -23.50 11.05
N PRO A 54 4.30 -22.31 10.54
CA PRO A 54 4.99 -21.31 11.34
C PRO A 54 4.04 -20.62 12.32
N THR A 55 4.59 -20.10 13.41
CA THR A 55 3.85 -19.43 14.48
C THR A 55 4.10 -17.93 14.47
N MET A 56 3.02 -17.14 14.62
CA MET A 56 3.15 -15.69 14.75
C MET A 56 3.78 -15.36 16.10
N VAL A 57 4.86 -14.59 16.09
CA VAL A 57 5.58 -14.18 17.29
C VAL A 57 5.52 -12.68 17.55
N TYR A 58 5.24 -11.87 16.52
CA TYR A 58 5.13 -10.42 16.64
C TYR A 58 4.20 -9.85 15.56
N ASN A 59 3.69 -8.63 15.81
CA ASN A 59 3.04 -7.80 14.80
C ASN A 59 3.36 -6.32 15.05
N GLY A 60 3.43 -5.55 13.96
CA GLY A 60 3.87 -4.16 14.00
C GLY A 60 2.82 -3.15 14.51
N ARG A 61 1.67 -3.56 15.05
CA ARG A 61 0.57 -2.62 15.38
C ARG A 61 1.01 -1.49 16.30
N LYS A 62 1.93 -1.77 17.24
CA LYS A 62 2.42 -0.77 18.20
C LYS A 62 3.31 0.31 17.55
N LEU A 63 3.76 0.08 16.31
CA LEU A 63 4.67 0.95 15.57
C LEU A 63 3.94 1.92 14.64
N THR A 64 2.64 1.74 14.39
CA THR A 64 1.86 2.65 13.53
C THR A 64 1.34 3.84 14.32
N THR A 65 0.97 4.90 13.59
CA THR A 65 0.26 6.04 14.15
C THR A 65 -1.06 5.56 14.77
N GLN A 66 -1.31 5.95 16.02
CA GLN A 66 -2.52 5.59 16.79
C GLN A 66 -2.81 4.08 17.00
N ARG A 67 -1.95 3.17 16.52
CA ARG A 67 -2.08 1.71 16.68
C ARG A 67 -3.37 1.10 16.09
N LEU A 68 -3.96 1.77 15.11
CA LEU A 68 -5.26 1.39 14.54
C LEU A 68 -5.19 0.24 13.52
N PHE A 69 -4.01 -0.07 13.00
CA PHE A 69 -3.83 -1.12 12.00
C PHE A 69 -2.56 -1.93 12.26
N VAL A 70 -2.52 -3.16 11.73
CA VAL A 70 -1.33 -4.01 11.80
C VAL A 70 -0.60 -3.84 10.48
N PRO A 71 0.65 -3.35 10.42
CA PRO A 71 1.39 -3.12 9.17
C PRO A 71 2.09 -4.37 8.65
N PHE A 72 2.42 -5.31 9.52
CA PHE A 72 3.05 -6.56 9.17
C PHE A 72 2.93 -7.58 10.31
N TYR A 73 3.19 -8.83 9.98
CA TYR A 73 3.24 -9.97 10.89
C TYR A 73 4.60 -10.65 10.83
N VAL A 74 5.11 -11.11 11.97
CA VAL A 74 6.36 -11.88 12.04
C VAL A 74 6.07 -13.31 12.43
N TYR A 75 6.58 -14.24 11.65
CA TYR A 75 6.40 -15.68 11.83
C TYR A 75 7.73 -16.37 12.02
N ASN A 76 7.85 -17.17 13.08
CA ASN A 76 8.97 -18.10 13.25
C ASN A 76 8.57 -19.48 12.76
N HIS A 77 9.51 -20.21 12.17
CA HIS A 77 9.32 -21.62 11.86
C HIS A 77 9.89 -22.51 12.98
N PRO A 78 9.23 -23.64 13.35
CA PRO A 78 9.70 -24.52 14.42
C PRO A 78 11.15 -25.01 14.25
N SER A 79 11.55 -25.34 13.01
CA SER A 79 12.91 -25.80 12.67
C SER A 79 13.95 -24.67 12.53
N GLY A 80 13.56 -23.41 12.77
CA GLY A 80 14.41 -22.24 12.57
C GLY A 80 14.04 -21.47 11.30
N GLY A 81 14.48 -20.21 11.28
CA GLY A 81 14.10 -19.17 10.34
C GLY A 81 12.93 -18.32 10.85
N TYR A 82 12.84 -17.11 10.31
CA TYR A 82 11.72 -16.20 10.48
C TYR A 82 11.39 -15.48 9.16
N VAL A 83 10.16 -15.00 9.04
CA VAL A 83 9.74 -14.15 7.92
C VAL A 83 8.78 -13.07 8.41
N ILE A 84 8.97 -11.86 7.90
CA ILE A 84 8.12 -10.69 8.14
C ILE A 84 7.28 -10.47 6.89
N ILE A 85 5.96 -10.57 7.04
CA ILE A 85 4.99 -10.48 5.96
C ILE A 85 4.22 -9.17 6.08
N SER A 86 4.18 -8.38 5.01
CA SER A 86 3.35 -7.17 4.95
C SER A 86 1.87 -7.50 5.16
N ALA A 87 1.17 -6.61 5.86
CA ALA A 87 -0.28 -6.69 6.06
C ALA A 87 -1.07 -5.82 5.06
N GLU A 88 -0.43 -5.35 3.99
CA GLU A 88 -1.00 -4.46 2.98
C GLU A 88 -0.47 -4.83 1.60
N ASN A 89 -1.36 -4.96 0.61
CA ASN A 89 -1.00 -5.41 -0.73
C ASN A 89 -0.41 -4.30 -1.62
N LYS A 90 -0.49 -3.03 -1.18
CA LYS A 90 0.27 -1.90 -1.77
C LYS A 90 1.76 -1.88 -1.36
N ALA A 91 2.15 -2.69 -0.39
CA ALA A 91 3.54 -2.89 0.03
C ALA A 91 4.02 -4.28 -0.41
N PHE A 92 5.34 -4.51 -0.48
CA PHE A 92 5.87 -5.80 -0.93
C PHE A 92 5.55 -6.94 0.07
N PRO A 93 5.31 -8.19 -0.40
CA PRO A 93 4.82 -9.27 0.46
C PRO A 93 5.76 -9.65 1.61
N ILE A 94 7.05 -9.77 1.33
CA ILE A 94 8.06 -10.17 2.32
C ILE A 94 8.93 -8.95 2.63
N LEU A 95 8.91 -8.47 3.86
CA LEU A 95 9.68 -7.29 4.28
C LEU A 95 11.06 -7.66 4.81
N ALA A 96 11.17 -8.79 5.50
CA ALA A 96 12.44 -9.33 5.95
C ALA A 96 12.33 -10.83 6.18
N TYR A 97 13.45 -11.55 6.16
CA TYR A 97 13.49 -12.96 6.49
C TYR A 97 14.88 -13.42 6.93
N SER A 98 14.92 -14.55 7.62
CA SER A 98 16.10 -15.40 7.74
C SER A 98 15.69 -16.85 7.56
N THR A 99 16.55 -17.65 6.94
CA THR A 99 16.35 -19.11 6.82
C THR A 99 16.85 -19.87 8.05
N SER A 100 17.44 -19.18 9.02
CA SER A 100 18.00 -19.74 10.26
C SER A 100 17.71 -18.84 11.46
N GLY A 101 17.97 -19.35 12.67
CA GLY A 101 17.69 -18.63 13.93
C GLY A 101 16.20 -18.33 14.13
N LYS A 102 15.83 -17.50 15.09
CA LYS A 102 14.44 -17.12 15.35
C LYS A 102 14.38 -15.64 15.69
N PHE A 103 13.29 -14.99 15.29
CA PHE A 103 12.99 -13.64 15.74
C PHE A 103 12.50 -13.69 17.19
N ASP A 104 13.12 -12.91 18.09
CA ASP A 104 12.67 -12.74 19.47
C ASP A 104 12.12 -11.32 19.67
N ALA A 105 10.80 -11.24 19.81
CA ALA A 105 10.10 -9.96 20.00
C ALA A 105 10.47 -9.24 21.31
N ASN A 106 11.08 -9.94 22.28
CA ASN A 106 11.47 -9.36 23.57
C ASN A 106 12.93 -8.89 23.60
N ALA A 107 13.71 -9.23 22.58
CA ALA A 107 15.13 -8.90 22.46
C ALA A 107 15.39 -8.19 21.13
N VAL A 108 14.51 -7.26 20.75
CA VAL A 108 14.67 -6.41 19.56
C VAL A 108 15.38 -5.12 19.97
N SER A 109 16.54 -4.85 19.37
CA SER A 109 17.31 -3.62 19.56
C SER A 109 16.58 -2.40 19.04
N ASP A 110 17.05 -1.23 19.44
CA ASP A 110 16.55 0.03 18.90
C ASP A 110 16.79 0.14 17.39
N ASP A 111 17.82 -0.54 16.85
CA ASP A 111 18.10 -0.54 15.41
C ASP A 111 17.08 -1.34 14.61
N THR A 112 16.90 -2.61 14.99
CA THR A 112 15.88 -3.46 14.38
C THR A 112 14.50 -2.83 14.53
N LYS A 113 14.21 -2.23 15.69
CA LYS A 113 12.94 -1.54 15.93
C LYS A 113 12.77 -0.31 15.05
N SER A 114 13.82 0.44 14.75
CA SER A 114 13.76 1.62 13.87
C SER A 114 13.44 1.22 12.44
N ILE A 115 14.07 0.17 11.91
CA ILE A 115 13.73 -0.39 10.58
C ILE A 115 12.27 -0.85 10.53
N LEU A 116 11.82 -1.58 11.55
CA LEU A 116 10.43 -2.03 11.64
C LEU A 116 9.45 -0.86 11.78
N THR A 117 9.86 0.24 12.39
CA THR A 117 9.07 1.47 12.50
C THR A 117 9.00 2.20 11.16
N ALA A 118 10.11 2.26 10.42
CA ALA A 118 10.14 2.80 9.06
C ALA A 118 9.19 2.01 8.14
N TYR A 119 9.24 0.67 8.15
CA TYR A 119 8.27 -0.14 7.42
C TYR A 119 6.83 0.11 7.87
N ALA A 120 6.58 0.19 9.18
CA ALA A 120 5.23 0.46 9.68
C ALA A 120 4.68 1.80 9.16
N ARG A 121 5.53 2.83 9.12
CA ARG A 121 5.22 4.16 8.59
C ARG A 121 4.98 4.11 7.08
N ASP A 122 5.88 3.52 6.29
CA ASP A 122 5.74 3.43 4.83
C ASP A 122 4.44 2.71 4.43
N ILE A 123 4.14 1.60 5.11
CA ILE A 123 2.92 0.81 4.88
C ILE A 123 1.68 1.58 5.35
N GLU A 124 1.77 2.37 6.41
CA GLU A 124 0.67 3.24 6.83
C GLU A 124 0.38 4.32 5.78
N LEU A 125 1.41 4.96 5.24
CA LEU A 125 1.29 6.06 4.28
C LEU A 125 0.79 5.58 2.92
N ILE A 126 1.31 4.46 2.39
CA ILE A 126 0.96 3.97 1.05
C ILE A 126 -0.53 3.61 0.91
N ARG A 127 -1.22 3.34 2.02
CA ARG A 127 -2.67 3.08 2.05
C ARG A 127 -3.48 4.25 1.51
N TYR A 128 -3.00 5.46 1.74
CA TYR A 128 -3.64 6.71 1.30
C TYR A 128 -3.05 7.26 0.01
N ASP A 129 -2.04 6.59 -0.56
CA ASP A 129 -1.40 7.00 -1.80
C ASP A 129 -2.22 6.50 -3.00
N ASP A 130 -2.53 7.40 -3.94
CA ASP A 130 -3.36 7.09 -5.11
C ASP A 130 -2.56 6.40 -6.23
N ARG A 131 -1.22 6.37 -6.14
CA ARG A 131 -0.38 5.67 -7.12
C ARG A 131 -0.60 4.16 -7.03
N VAL A 132 -0.50 3.50 -8.18
CA VAL A 132 -0.67 2.05 -8.29
C VAL A 132 0.70 1.39 -8.19
N PRO A 133 1.01 0.62 -7.13
CA PRO A 133 2.29 -0.06 -6.98
C PRO A 133 2.30 -1.35 -7.81
N TYR A 134 2.74 -1.24 -9.07
CA TYR A 134 2.70 -2.32 -10.06
C TYR A 134 3.59 -3.52 -9.69
N GLU A 135 4.78 -3.29 -9.15
CA GLU A 135 5.72 -4.35 -8.75
C GLU A 135 5.23 -5.12 -7.52
N ALA A 136 4.68 -4.43 -6.51
CA ALA A 136 4.08 -5.02 -5.34
C ALA A 136 2.85 -5.84 -5.75
N ILE A 137 1.94 -5.26 -6.54
CA ILE A 137 0.77 -5.97 -7.07
C ILE A 137 1.20 -7.22 -7.85
N ALA A 138 2.23 -7.12 -8.70
CA ALA A 138 2.77 -8.27 -9.41
C ALA A 138 3.33 -9.35 -8.46
N ALA A 139 4.06 -8.94 -7.42
CA ALA A 139 4.59 -9.84 -6.40
C ALA A 139 3.49 -10.56 -5.61
N TRP A 140 2.37 -9.90 -5.31
CA TRP A 140 1.20 -10.52 -4.69
C TRP A 140 0.44 -11.44 -5.64
N GLY A 141 0.38 -11.10 -6.93
CA GLY A 141 -0.28 -11.88 -7.96
C GLY A 141 0.39 -13.24 -8.25
N ASP A 142 1.71 -13.33 -8.06
CA ASP A 142 2.49 -14.57 -8.24
C ASP A 142 3.50 -14.78 -7.10
N LEU A 143 2.96 -15.02 -5.90
CA LEU A 143 3.76 -15.33 -4.71
C LEU A 143 4.74 -16.50 -4.88
N PRO A 144 4.39 -17.64 -5.53
CA PRO A 144 5.36 -18.70 -5.77
C PRO A 144 6.58 -18.22 -6.55
N HIS A 145 6.38 -17.51 -7.67
CA HIS A 145 7.49 -16.99 -8.47
C HIS A 145 8.28 -15.90 -7.74
N TYR A 146 7.59 -15.01 -7.04
CA TYR A 146 8.23 -13.98 -6.21
C TYR A 146 9.15 -14.59 -5.14
N ILE A 147 8.66 -15.59 -4.40
CA ILE A 147 9.44 -16.28 -3.36
C ILE A 147 10.63 -17.04 -3.98
N ASP A 148 10.44 -17.70 -5.11
CA ASP A 148 11.53 -18.40 -5.80
C ASP A 148 12.64 -17.43 -6.24
N ASN A 149 12.27 -16.31 -6.89
CA ASN A 149 13.21 -15.25 -7.28
C ASN A 149 13.94 -14.69 -6.05
N LEU A 150 13.22 -14.45 -4.95
CA LEU A 150 13.80 -13.97 -3.69
C LEU A 150 14.85 -14.93 -3.12
N LEU A 151 14.55 -16.22 -3.12
CA LEU A 151 15.42 -17.25 -2.54
C LEU A 151 16.62 -17.54 -3.44
N ASN A 152 16.45 -17.50 -4.76
CA ASN A 152 17.49 -17.79 -5.75
C ASN A 152 18.31 -16.57 -6.18
N ALA A 153 17.92 -15.36 -5.79
CA ALA A 153 18.70 -14.16 -6.04
C ALA A 153 20.14 -14.31 -5.53
N ARG A 154 21.10 -13.83 -6.33
CA ARG A 154 22.51 -13.81 -5.95
C ARG A 154 22.67 -12.99 -4.67
N ALA A 155 23.37 -13.57 -3.69
CA ALA A 155 23.72 -12.88 -2.46
C ALA A 155 25.19 -12.46 -2.53
N ASP A 156 25.43 -11.15 -2.53
CA ASP A 156 26.75 -10.58 -2.36
C ASP A 156 26.94 -10.22 -0.88
N LYS A 157 28.03 -10.69 -0.28
CA LYS A 157 28.35 -10.45 1.14
C LYS A 157 29.78 -9.97 1.25
N TYR A 158 29.97 -9.06 2.18
CA TYR A 158 31.22 -8.38 2.43
C TYR A 158 31.52 -8.40 3.93
N ASN A 159 32.80 -8.25 4.26
CA ASN A 159 33.22 -8.22 5.66
C ASN A 159 32.88 -6.86 6.27
N VAL A 160 32.40 -6.88 7.51
CA VAL A 160 32.19 -5.68 8.33
C VAL A 160 33.52 -4.92 8.46
N LYS A 161 33.57 -3.66 8.02
CA LYS A 161 34.75 -2.78 8.17
C LYS A 161 34.59 -1.71 9.24
N TYR A 162 33.34 -1.29 9.50
CA TYR A 162 32.99 -0.33 10.54
C TYR A 162 32.43 -1.05 11.75
N THR A 163 32.80 -0.61 12.94
CA THR A 163 32.09 -0.95 14.16
C THR A 163 30.70 -0.28 14.17
N SER A 164 29.79 -0.77 15.02
CA SER A 164 28.48 -0.13 15.22
C SER A 164 28.65 1.33 15.68
N SER A 165 29.57 1.60 16.61
CA SER A 165 29.88 2.95 17.08
C SER A 165 30.39 3.87 15.97
N GLU A 166 31.26 3.39 15.08
CA GLU A 166 31.71 4.19 13.93
C GLU A 166 30.57 4.47 12.96
N THR A 167 29.67 3.50 12.75
CA THR A 167 28.49 3.67 11.89
C THR A 167 27.55 4.72 12.49
N GLU A 168 27.29 4.67 13.79
CA GLU A 168 26.51 5.67 14.53
C GLU A 168 27.11 7.07 14.40
N GLU A 169 28.43 7.21 14.62
CA GLU A 169 29.12 8.50 14.48
C GLU A 169 29.07 9.06 13.04
N MET A 170 29.19 8.18 12.04
CA MET A 170 29.12 8.55 10.63
C MET A 170 27.72 9.07 10.27
N ILE A 171 26.66 8.37 10.69
CA ILE A 171 25.28 8.77 10.46
C ILE A 171 24.94 10.04 11.24
N ALA A 172 25.33 10.14 12.51
CA ALA A 172 25.06 11.35 13.32
C ALA A 172 25.77 12.59 12.76
N ARG A 173 26.99 12.44 12.24
CA ARG A 173 27.69 13.54 11.55
C ARG A 173 26.95 13.97 10.30
N LEU A 174 26.51 12.99 9.51
CA LEU A 174 25.84 13.24 8.26
C LEU A 174 24.45 13.87 8.48
N ASP A 175 23.70 13.43 9.49
CA ASP A 175 22.39 14.00 9.86
C ASP A 175 22.51 15.46 10.33
N GLY A 176 23.60 15.79 11.03
CA GLY A 176 23.88 17.16 11.46
C GLY A 176 24.44 18.08 10.36
N ASP A 177 24.71 17.55 9.16
CA ASP A 177 25.25 18.32 8.03
C ASP A 177 24.09 18.93 7.22
N PRO A 178 23.99 20.27 7.13
CA PRO A 178 22.91 20.92 6.38
C PRO A 178 23.01 20.70 4.86
N ASP A 179 24.16 20.25 4.35
CA ASP A 179 24.39 20.03 2.92
C ASP A 179 24.35 18.52 2.56
N ASN A 180 23.54 17.73 3.29
CA ASN A 180 23.43 16.28 3.13
C ASN A 180 22.33 15.82 2.16
N ASP A 181 21.69 16.72 1.42
CA ASP A 181 20.53 16.41 0.56
C ASP A 181 20.78 15.23 -0.39
N ASP A 182 21.97 15.18 -0.99
CA ASP A 182 22.40 14.12 -1.92
C ASP A 182 22.62 12.75 -1.26
N GLN A 183 22.52 12.69 0.06
CA GLN A 183 22.69 11.49 0.89
C GLN A 183 21.36 11.01 1.48
N LEU A 184 20.24 11.62 1.08
CA LEU A 184 18.89 11.27 1.51
C LEU A 184 18.14 10.51 0.42
N SER A 185 17.47 9.42 0.79
CA SER A 185 16.68 8.64 -0.16
C SER A 185 15.48 9.40 -0.73
N GLU A 186 15.03 10.47 -0.07
CA GLU A 186 13.78 11.17 -0.39
C GLU A 186 13.79 11.85 -1.76
N ILE A 187 14.97 12.26 -2.22
CA ILE A 187 15.13 12.94 -3.52
C ILE A 187 15.33 11.96 -4.68
N TYR A 188 15.38 10.66 -4.41
CA TYR A 188 15.61 9.60 -5.38
C TYR A 188 14.42 8.66 -5.48
N SER A 189 14.21 8.06 -6.65
CA SER A 189 13.34 6.87 -6.71
C SER A 189 13.97 5.71 -5.93
N PRO A 190 13.17 4.80 -5.35
CA PRO A 190 13.69 3.62 -4.66
C PRO A 190 14.68 2.78 -5.48
N ALA A 191 14.48 2.69 -6.80
CA ALA A 191 15.42 2.02 -7.69
C ALA A 191 16.78 2.74 -7.74
N GLN A 192 16.79 4.07 -7.98
CA GLN A 192 18.01 4.88 -7.99
C GLN A 192 18.77 4.78 -6.65
N TRP A 193 18.04 4.87 -5.53
CA TRP A 193 18.64 4.73 -4.21
C TRP A 193 19.25 3.34 -3.98
N SER A 194 18.54 2.29 -4.40
CA SER A 194 19.04 0.91 -4.31
C SER A 194 20.32 0.70 -5.11
N ASP A 195 20.40 1.31 -6.30
CA ASP A 195 21.59 1.21 -7.16
C ASP A 195 22.78 1.97 -6.57
N MET A 196 22.58 3.18 -6.04
CA MET A 196 23.65 3.93 -5.36
C MET A 196 24.18 3.19 -4.12
N LEU A 197 23.29 2.59 -3.33
CA LEU A 197 23.70 1.75 -2.21
C LEU A 197 24.47 0.51 -2.66
N ALA A 198 24.08 -0.10 -3.78
CA ALA A 198 24.78 -1.26 -4.32
C ALA A 198 26.18 -0.91 -4.85
N ASP A 199 26.31 0.24 -5.51
CA ASP A 199 27.58 0.77 -5.98
C ASP A 199 28.52 1.08 -4.81
N GLU A 200 28.00 1.73 -3.76
CA GLU A 200 28.77 2.01 -2.54
C GLU A 200 29.16 0.71 -1.84
N LEU A 201 28.25 -0.25 -1.72
CA LEU A 201 28.55 -1.55 -1.11
C LEU A 201 29.63 -2.32 -1.89
N THR A 202 29.60 -2.27 -3.23
CA THR A 202 30.62 -2.89 -4.09
C THR A 202 31.98 -2.22 -3.95
N ARG A 203 31.99 -0.88 -3.83
CA ARG A 203 33.20 -0.06 -3.70
C ARG A 203 33.85 -0.20 -2.32
N SER A 204 33.04 -0.04 -1.28
CA SER A 204 33.48 0.14 0.10
C SER A 204 33.38 -1.15 0.91
N GLY A 205 32.61 -2.14 0.47
CA GLY A 205 32.40 -3.41 1.17
C GLY A 205 31.46 -3.31 2.37
N ASN A 206 31.00 -2.11 2.72
CA ASN A 206 29.92 -1.88 3.64
C ASN A 206 29.40 -0.46 3.45
N VAL A 207 28.17 -0.21 3.92
CA VAL A 207 27.56 1.13 3.88
C VAL A 207 26.97 1.43 5.25
N ALA A 208 27.25 2.63 5.78
CA ALA A 208 26.53 3.14 6.93
C ALA A 208 25.17 3.67 6.44
N LEU A 209 24.08 3.11 6.96
CA LEU A 209 22.71 3.44 6.58
C LEU A 209 21.91 3.82 7.82
N GLY A 210 21.31 5.00 7.78
CA GLY A 210 20.40 5.56 8.76
C GLY A 210 18.95 5.31 8.36
N PHE A 211 18.14 4.82 9.29
CA PHE A 211 16.69 4.74 9.16
C PHE A 211 16.03 5.78 10.05
N ASP A 212 15.34 6.75 9.45
CA ASP A 212 14.50 7.67 10.19
C ASP A 212 13.26 6.91 10.72
N ASN A 213 13.01 7.04 12.02
CA ASN A 213 11.83 6.52 12.68
C ASN A 213 10.84 7.61 13.13
N GLY A 214 11.07 8.86 12.73
CA GLY A 214 10.30 10.05 13.06
C GLY A 214 10.68 10.71 14.39
N LYS A 215 11.59 10.11 15.16
CA LYS A 215 12.12 10.67 16.42
C LYS A 215 13.64 10.78 16.41
N ASP A 216 14.30 9.78 15.83
CA ASP A 216 15.76 9.65 15.79
C ASP A 216 16.14 8.85 14.54
N ILE A 217 17.42 8.90 14.16
CA ILE A 217 17.97 8.08 13.08
C ILE A 217 18.80 6.96 13.71
N SER A 218 18.35 5.72 13.49
CA SER A 218 19.17 4.55 13.86
C SER A 218 20.12 4.21 12.73
N ALA A 219 21.38 3.98 13.08
CA ALA A 219 22.45 3.63 12.17
C ALA A 219 22.68 2.12 12.14
N VAL A 220 22.71 1.54 10.94
CA VAL A 220 23.09 0.15 10.72
C VAL A 220 24.19 0.04 9.68
N THR A 221 25.06 -0.95 9.84
CA THR A 221 26.06 -1.28 8.83
C THR A 221 25.47 -2.29 7.84
N VAL A 222 25.24 -1.87 6.60
CA VAL A 222 24.90 -2.76 5.49
C VAL A 222 26.16 -3.47 5.00
N THR A 223 26.12 -4.80 4.90
CA THR A 223 27.28 -5.66 4.57
C THR A 223 27.02 -6.64 3.44
N GLY A 224 25.85 -6.57 2.82
CA GLY A 224 25.49 -7.51 1.78
C GLY A 224 24.17 -7.13 1.14
N ARG A 225 23.96 -7.65 -0.07
CA ARG A 225 22.76 -7.44 -0.86
C ARG A 225 22.30 -8.75 -1.47
N LYS A 226 20.99 -8.91 -1.60
CA LYS A 226 20.34 -10.01 -2.29
C LYS A 226 19.06 -9.50 -2.95
N GLY A 227 19.16 -9.09 -4.21
CA GLY A 227 18.10 -8.32 -4.88
C GLY A 227 17.82 -7.02 -4.12
N ASP A 228 16.55 -6.76 -3.79
CA ASP A 228 16.14 -5.56 -3.03
C ASP A 228 16.36 -5.67 -1.52
N TYR A 229 17.03 -6.73 -1.06
CA TYR A 229 17.27 -6.98 0.35
C TYR A 229 18.72 -6.74 0.71
N VAL A 230 18.94 -6.23 1.92
CA VAL A 230 20.26 -5.98 2.49
C VAL A 230 20.47 -6.83 3.74
N THR A 231 21.73 -7.21 3.99
CA THR A 231 22.14 -7.75 5.29
C THR A 231 22.68 -6.61 6.13
N ILE A 232 22.18 -6.50 7.35
CA ILE A 232 22.53 -5.45 8.30
C ILE A 232 23.26 -6.04 9.51
N ASN A 233 24.15 -5.27 10.11
CA ASN A 233 24.68 -5.55 11.44
C ASN A 233 23.65 -5.05 12.47
N ALA A 234 22.65 -5.89 12.75
CA ALA A 234 21.69 -5.69 13.83
C ALA A 234 21.60 -6.97 14.67
N ASP A 235 20.88 -6.91 15.79
CA ASP A 235 20.67 -8.01 16.73
C ASP A 235 19.64 -9.05 16.23
N VAL A 236 19.79 -9.43 14.96
CA VAL A 236 18.93 -10.36 14.25
C VAL A 236 19.73 -11.63 13.96
N PRO A 237 19.07 -12.78 13.76
CA PRO A 237 19.76 -13.99 13.33
C PRO A 237 20.72 -13.74 12.17
N ASP A 238 21.86 -14.43 12.17
CA ASP A 238 22.77 -14.40 11.02
C ASP A 238 22.02 -14.69 9.71
N ASN A 239 22.45 -14.05 8.64
CA ASN A 239 21.83 -14.14 7.32
C ASN A 239 20.38 -13.65 7.28
N SER A 240 20.04 -12.67 8.12
CA SER A 240 18.80 -11.93 7.98
C SER A 240 18.91 -10.93 6.83
N TYR A 241 17.87 -10.90 6.01
CA TYR A 241 17.72 -10.05 4.84
C TYR A 241 16.54 -9.12 5.07
N PHE A 242 16.78 -7.81 5.00
CA PHE A 242 15.78 -6.76 5.17
C PHE A 242 15.58 -6.05 3.84
N ARG A 243 14.33 -5.88 3.41
CA ARG A 243 14.02 -5.15 2.18
C ARG A 243 14.42 -3.70 2.36
N LEU A 244 15.08 -3.10 1.38
CA LEU A 244 15.48 -1.70 1.52
C LEU A 244 14.27 -0.77 1.67
N PHE A 245 13.21 -1.00 0.89
CA PHE A 245 11.96 -0.25 0.96
C PHE A 245 10.76 -1.18 1.09
N ALA A 246 9.83 -0.85 1.99
CA ALA A 246 8.59 -1.63 2.12
C ALA A 246 7.65 -1.43 0.92
N THR A 247 7.76 -0.31 0.19
CA THR A 247 6.86 0.09 -0.90
C THR A 247 7.65 0.56 -2.13
N GLU A 248 6.98 0.69 -3.29
CA GLU A 248 7.60 1.14 -4.55
C GLU A 248 7.91 2.64 -4.62
N TYR A 249 7.18 3.46 -3.86
CA TYR A 249 7.17 4.91 -4.10
C TYR A 249 7.36 5.75 -2.84
N LEU A 250 7.19 5.15 -1.66
CA LEU A 250 7.34 5.84 -0.40
C LEU A 250 8.50 5.24 0.36
N SER A 251 9.38 6.13 0.78
CA SER A 251 10.42 5.92 1.77
C SER A 251 10.18 6.95 2.87
N GLY A 252 10.21 6.53 4.12
CA GLY A 252 10.27 7.44 5.26
C GLY A 252 11.57 8.26 5.37
N GLY A 253 12.45 8.18 4.37
CA GLY A 253 13.75 8.81 4.41
C GLY A 253 14.79 7.86 5.00
N GLN A 254 15.80 7.55 4.20
CA GLN A 254 17.01 6.89 4.62
C GLN A 254 18.17 7.82 4.38
N LEU A 255 19.17 7.75 5.25
CA LEU A 255 20.39 8.53 5.14
C LEU A 255 21.55 7.56 4.93
N ALA A 256 22.31 7.67 3.85
CA ALA A 256 23.44 6.76 3.62
C ALA A 256 24.75 7.53 3.49
N VAL A 257 25.86 6.95 3.93
CA VAL A 257 27.18 7.50 3.62
C VAL A 257 27.62 6.99 2.25
N LEU A 258 27.39 7.79 1.20
CA LEU A 258 27.77 7.48 -0.18
C LEU A 258 29.00 8.30 -0.59
N SER A 259 29.97 7.65 -1.22
CA SER A 259 31.20 8.29 -1.69
C SER A 259 31.01 9.11 -2.97
N ASN A 260 29.99 8.79 -3.77
CA ASN A 260 29.71 9.44 -5.05
C ASN A 260 28.20 9.46 -5.32
N PRO A 261 27.42 10.24 -4.56
CA PRO A 261 26.02 10.43 -4.88
C PRO A 261 25.89 11.10 -6.25
N ILE A 262 24.87 10.73 -7.01
CA ILE A 262 24.67 11.24 -8.39
C ILE A 262 24.29 12.74 -8.35
N GLY A 263 23.90 13.26 -7.18
CA GLY A 263 23.39 14.61 -6.99
C GLY A 263 22.02 14.80 -7.64
N LEU A 264 21.30 15.87 -7.29
CA LEU A 264 20.25 16.35 -8.18
C LEU A 264 20.90 16.72 -9.53
N PRO A 265 20.37 16.29 -10.69
CA PRO A 265 20.82 16.85 -11.95
C PRO A 265 20.65 18.36 -11.85
N ASP A 266 21.72 19.10 -12.11
CA ASP A 266 21.71 20.55 -12.22
C ASP A 266 20.56 20.88 -13.19
N VAL A 267 19.46 21.44 -12.66
CA VAL A 267 18.31 21.81 -13.49
C VAL A 267 18.78 23.02 -14.28
N GLN A 268 19.54 22.77 -15.35
CA GLN A 268 19.64 23.69 -16.45
C GLN A 268 18.22 23.80 -16.98
N LEU A 269 17.51 24.81 -16.48
CA LEU A 269 16.36 25.35 -17.18
C LEU A 269 16.92 25.81 -18.53
N GLU A 270 16.99 24.90 -19.50
CA GLU A 270 17.01 25.28 -20.89
C GLU A 270 15.75 26.14 -21.06
N GLU A 271 15.95 27.45 -21.19
CA GLU A 271 14.92 28.35 -21.68
C GLU A 271 14.58 27.87 -23.09
N ILE A 272 13.65 26.92 -23.19
CA ILE A 272 13.08 26.50 -24.46
C ILE A 272 12.41 27.75 -25.02
N PRO A 273 12.92 28.34 -26.11
CA PRO A 273 12.29 29.50 -26.68
C PRO A 273 10.93 29.05 -27.23
N PHE A 274 9.87 29.70 -26.77
CA PHE A 274 8.49 29.63 -27.31
C PHE A 274 7.54 28.52 -26.83
N ARG A 275 7.68 27.96 -25.62
CA ARG A 275 6.57 27.17 -25.02
C ARG A 275 5.33 27.98 -24.60
N PHE A 276 5.46 29.31 -24.49
CA PHE A 276 4.34 30.17 -24.07
C PHE A 276 3.13 30.07 -25.00
N TYR A 277 3.31 29.90 -26.31
CA TYR A 277 2.18 29.83 -27.24
C TYR A 277 1.42 28.50 -27.12
N ASP A 278 2.13 27.37 -27.09
CA ASP A 278 1.50 26.05 -27.02
C ASP A 278 0.87 25.80 -25.64
N ASP A 279 1.55 26.22 -24.56
CA ASP A 279 1.01 26.11 -23.21
C ASP A 279 -0.18 27.07 -23.02
N PHE A 280 -0.15 28.30 -23.57
CA PHE A 280 -1.31 29.21 -23.55
C PHE A 280 -2.49 28.66 -24.36
N ILE A 281 -2.25 28.06 -25.54
CA ILE A 281 -3.31 27.45 -26.36
C ILE A 281 -3.87 26.19 -25.68
N ALA A 282 -3.03 25.40 -25.02
CA ALA A 282 -3.46 24.24 -24.25
C ALA A 282 -4.26 24.65 -23.01
N GLU A 283 -3.82 25.69 -22.30
CA GLU A 283 -4.48 26.24 -21.12
C GLU A 283 -5.81 26.91 -21.49
N THR A 284 -5.87 27.69 -22.59
CA THR A 284 -7.14 28.26 -23.07
C THR A 284 -8.12 27.18 -23.56
N LYS A 285 -7.65 26.14 -24.26
CA LYS A 285 -8.51 25.00 -24.64
C LYS A 285 -8.99 24.21 -23.42
N ALA A 286 -8.12 23.96 -22.44
CA ALA A 286 -8.50 23.29 -21.21
C ALA A 286 -9.51 24.11 -20.41
N ALA A 287 -9.30 25.43 -20.30
CA ALA A 287 -10.22 26.35 -19.64
C ALA A 287 -11.56 26.45 -20.38
N GLU A 288 -11.58 26.50 -21.71
CA GLU A 288 -12.82 26.48 -22.49
C GLU A 288 -13.54 25.13 -22.37
N GLN A 289 -12.83 24.00 -22.41
CA GLN A 289 -13.44 22.69 -22.20
C GLN A 289 -13.96 22.51 -20.79
N GLN A 290 -13.27 23.04 -19.78
CA GLN A 290 -13.69 22.97 -18.38
C GLN A 290 -14.86 23.91 -18.13
N ARG A 291 -14.90 25.08 -18.78
CA ARG A 291 -16.05 25.99 -18.77
C ARG A 291 -17.24 25.38 -19.50
N GLN A 292 -17.03 24.69 -20.62
CA GLN A 292 -18.06 23.98 -21.36
C GLN A 292 -18.61 22.78 -20.56
N ARG A 293 -17.74 22.01 -19.90
CA ARG A 293 -18.14 20.93 -18.97
C ARG A 293 -18.88 21.48 -17.76
N ALA A 294 -18.45 22.60 -17.18
CA ALA A 294 -19.16 23.24 -16.07
C ALA A 294 -20.54 23.77 -16.51
N ILE A 295 -20.70 24.22 -17.76
CA ILE A 295 -22.01 24.60 -18.33
C ILE A 295 -22.88 23.37 -18.60
N GLU A 296 -22.29 22.25 -19.04
CA GLU A 296 -23.00 20.97 -19.25
C GLU A 296 -23.39 20.28 -17.93
N GLU A 297 -22.53 20.35 -16.90
CA GLU A 297 -22.75 19.82 -15.56
C GLU A 297 -23.68 20.68 -14.71
N ALA A 298 -23.74 22.01 -14.95
CA ALA A 298 -24.66 22.92 -14.27
C ALA A 298 -26.15 22.62 -14.54
N GLY A 299 -26.47 21.76 -15.51
CA GLY A 299 -27.83 21.30 -15.81
C GLY A 299 -28.15 19.87 -15.36
N MET A 300 -27.17 19.10 -14.86
CA MET A 300 -27.37 17.70 -14.48
C MET A 300 -27.49 17.55 -12.97
N VAL A 301 -28.71 17.26 -12.50
CA VAL A 301 -28.96 16.90 -11.10
C VAL A 301 -28.35 15.52 -10.86
N THR A 302 -27.19 15.44 -10.20
CA THR A 302 -26.48 14.18 -9.90
C THR A 302 -26.89 13.57 -8.56
N GLU A 303 -27.39 14.38 -7.64
CA GLU A 303 -27.90 13.99 -6.33
C GLU A 303 -29.30 14.60 -6.08
N PRO A 304 -30.16 13.99 -5.25
CA PRO A 304 -31.47 14.54 -4.93
C PRO A 304 -31.40 15.93 -4.29
N VAL A 305 -32.07 16.92 -4.87
CA VAL A 305 -32.15 18.29 -4.32
C VAL A 305 -33.57 18.57 -3.84
N LEU A 306 -33.74 18.83 -2.55
CA LEU A 306 -35.02 19.20 -1.94
C LEU A 306 -35.26 20.71 -2.04
N HIS A 307 -36.37 21.09 -2.66
CA HIS A 307 -36.92 22.44 -2.67
C HIS A 307 -38.12 22.52 -1.73
N THR A 308 -38.11 23.53 -0.84
CA THR A 308 -39.23 23.81 0.07
C THR A 308 -39.90 25.10 -0.34
N HIS A 309 -41.18 25.04 -0.70
CA HIS A 309 -41.94 26.20 -1.20
C HIS A 309 -42.75 26.90 -0.10
N GLY A 310 -42.60 26.46 1.16
CA GLY A 310 -43.39 26.92 2.29
C GLY A 310 -44.74 26.20 2.42
N SER A 311 -45.39 26.36 3.57
CA SER A 311 -46.73 25.80 3.87
C SER A 311 -46.91 24.29 3.67
N GLY A 312 -45.81 23.52 3.72
CA GLY A 312 -45.83 22.06 3.58
C GLY A 312 -45.81 21.56 2.13
N PHE A 313 -45.40 22.38 1.16
CA PHE A 313 -45.17 21.98 -0.23
C PHE A 313 -43.68 21.72 -0.50
N TYR A 314 -43.39 20.59 -1.15
CA TYR A 314 -42.03 20.18 -1.47
C TYR A 314 -41.91 19.73 -2.92
N THR A 315 -40.73 19.97 -3.50
CA THR A 315 -40.31 19.38 -4.77
C THR A 315 -38.94 18.77 -4.57
N VAL A 316 -38.68 17.62 -5.18
CA VAL A 316 -37.35 16.99 -5.12
C VAL A 316 -36.88 16.77 -6.54
N ASP A 317 -35.80 17.42 -6.94
CA ASP A 317 -35.16 17.11 -8.21
C ASP A 317 -34.28 15.87 -8.04
N LEU A 318 -34.38 14.93 -8.97
CA LEU A 318 -33.74 13.63 -8.91
C LEU A 318 -32.89 13.37 -10.16
N PRO A 319 -31.81 12.57 -10.04
CA PRO A 319 -31.02 12.12 -11.18
C PRO A 319 -31.77 11.14 -12.10
N GLU A 320 -32.91 10.62 -11.66
CA GLU A 320 -33.72 9.64 -12.40
C GLU A 320 -35.21 9.83 -12.11
N GLU A 321 -36.07 9.36 -13.00
CA GLU A 321 -37.51 9.48 -12.87
C GLU A 321 -38.06 8.78 -11.61
N ALA A 322 -38.83 9.54 -10.83
CA ALA A 322 -39.58 9.02 -9.70
C ALA A 322 -40.75 8.14 -10.18
N SER A 323 -40.96 7.03 -9.47
CA SER A 323 -42.13 6.16 -9.63
C SER A 323 -43.11 6.33 -8.47
N LEU A 324 -42.61 6.46 -7.25
CA LEU A 324 -43.42 6.43 -6.02
C LEU A 324 -42.80 7.32 -4.94
N VAL A 325 -43.64 8.05 -4.21
CA VAL A 325 -43.27 8.73 -2.96
C VAL A 325 -44.20 8.26 -1.86
N ARG A 326 -43.64 7.83 -0.72
CA ARG A 326 -44.39 7.51 0.51
C ARG A 326 -43.94 8.42 1.63
N LEU A 327 -44.90 9.01 2.33
CA LEU A 327 -44.65 9.88 3.47
C LEU A 327 -45.02 9.16 4.76
N TYR A 328 -44.14 9.20 5.74
CA TYR A 328 -44.30 8.58 7.05
C TYR A 328 -44.20 9.61 8.16
N ASN A 329 -44.98 9.45 9.21
CA ASN A 329 -44.75 10.17 10.47
C ASN A 329 -43.61 9.49 11.28
N LEU A 330 -43.16 10.12 12.36
CA LEU A 330 -42.11 9.56 13.23
C LEU A 330 -42.51 8.24 13.92
N GLY A 331 -43.81 7.94 14.02
CA GLY A 331 -44.31 6.66 14.51
C GLY A 331 -44.22 5.53 13.49
N GLY A 332 -43.71 5.80 12.28
CA GLY A 332 -43.60 4.82 11.19
C GLY A 332 -44.91 4.56 10.45
N ALA A 333 -45.99 5.30 10.77
CA ALA A 333 -47.25 5.19 10.04
C ALA A 333 -47.16 5.99 8.73
N MET A 334 -47.53 5.37 7.62
CA MET A 334 -47.64 6.04 6.33
C MET A 334 -48.83 7.00 6.35
N VAL A 335 -48.58 8.28 6.11
CA VAL A 335 -49.59 9.34 6.11
C VAL A 335 -50.07 9.70 4.70
N ARG A 336 -49.20 9.58 3.69
CA ARG A 336 -49.52 9.86 2.29
C ARG A 336 -48.73 8.98 1.32
N GLN A 337 -49.26 8.80 0.12
CA GLN A 337 -48.57 8.16 -0.99
C GLN A 337 -48.91 8.87 -2.31
N TYR A 338 -47.91 9.06 -3.16
CA TYR A 338 -48.03 9.63 -4.49
C TYR A 338 -47.35 8.72 -5.51
N THR A 339 -47.95 8.57 -6.68
CA THR A 339 -47.38 7.79 -7.80
C THR A 339 -47.17 8.73 -8.97
N TYR A 340 -46.02 8.62 -9.63
CA TYR A 340 -45.64 9.51 -10.71
C TYR A 340 -45.36 8.73 -11.99
N LYS A 341 -45.52 9.41 -13.12
CA LYS A 341 -45.12 8.93 -14.44
C LYS A 341 -44.23 9.99 -15.06
N ASN A 342 -43.04 9.59 -15.49
CA ASN A 342 -42.13 10.39 -16.33
C ASN A 342 -41.80 11.76 -15.73
N THR A 343 -41.36 11.80 -14.46
CA THR A 343 -40.88 13.04 -13.84
C THR A 343 -39.63 12.79 -13.02
N THR A 344 -38.63 13.63 -13.20
CA THR A 344 -37.43 13.73 -12.36
C THR A 344 -37.64 14.71 -11.20
N SER A 345 -38.76 15.42 -11.15
CA SER A 345 -39.07 16.44 -10.14
C SER A 345 -40.45 16.19 -9.49
N PRO A 346 -40.63 15.11 -8.71
CA PRO A 346 -41.87 14.85 -7.98
C PRO A 346 -42.21 15.97 -6.98
N HIS A 347 -43.50 16.30 -6.89
CA HIS A 347 -44.05 17.31 -5.98
C HIS A 347 -45.05 16.69 -5.00
N PHE A 348 -44.90 16.94 -3.70
CA PHE A 348 -45.78 16.38 -2.69
C PHE A 348 -46.02 17.36 -1.54
N GLU A 349 -47.13 17.15 -0.83
CA GLU A 349 -47.58 18.05 0.22
C GLU A 349 -47.86 17.33 1.55
N LEU A 350 -47.67 18.08 2.64
CA LEU A 350 -48.01 17.72 4.02
C LEU A 350 -49.06 18.67 4.63
N ILE A 351 -49.73 19.51 3.83
CA ILE A 351 -50.62 20.58 4.32
C ILE A 351 -51.84 20.09 5.13
N ALA A 352 -52.16 18.80 5.10
CA ALA A 352 -53.21 18.21 5.92
C ALA A 352 -52.70 17.52 7.20
N GLU A 353 -51.37 17.32 7.36
CA GLU A 353 -50.77 16.52 8.42
C GLU A 353 -50.24 17.37 9.59
N PRO A 354 -50.41 17.02 10.87
CA PRO A 354 -49.97 17.87 12.00
C PRO A 354 -48.53 18.43 11.88
N THR A 355 -48.27 19.62 12.43
CA THR A 355 -46.91 20.20 12.50
C THR A 355 -45.94 19.21 13.15
N GLY A 356 -44.78 18.98 12.52
CA GLY A 356 -43.84 17.98 12.98
C GLY A 356 -42.88 17.46 11.92
N PHE A 357 -42.14 16.40 12.27
CA PHE A 357 -41.18 15.75 11.38
C PHE A 357 -41.81 14.58 10.62
N TYR A 358 -41.43 14.46 9.35
CA TYR A 358 -41.87 13.39 8.47
C TYR A 358 -40.68 12.81 7.70
N LEU A 359 -40.84 11.59 7.20
CA LEU A 359 -39.89 10.94 6.31
C LEU A 359 -40.55 10.69 4.96
N ALA A 360 -39.95 11.20 3.88
CA ALA A 360 -40.29 10.81 2.52
C ALA A 360 -39.36 9.69 2.05
N LEU A 361 -39.95 8.59 1.58
CA LEU A 361 -39.25 7.55 0.84
C LEU A 361 -39.65 7.65 -0.63
N ILE A 362 -38.69 8.00 -1.48
CA ILE A 362 -38.88 8.15 -2.93
C ILE A 362 -38.26 6.95 -3.62
N VAL A 363 -39.00 6.28 -4.50
CA VAL A 363 -38.54 5.14 -5.28
C VAL A 363 -38.50 5.54 -6.76
N CYS A 364 -37.35 5.42 -7.39
CA CYS A 364 -37.13 5.69 -8.82
C CYS A 364 -37.52 4.50 -9.68
N LYS A 365 -37.64 4.69 -10.99
CA LYS A 365 -38.00 3.63 -11.95
C LYS A 365 -37.01 2.46 -11.96
N SER A 366 -35.73 2.72 -11.75
CA SER A 366 -34.69 1.69 -11.58
C SER A 366 -34.86 0.83 -10.33
N GLY A 367 -35.71 1.23 -9.39
CA GLY A 367 -35.84 0.61 -8.07
C GLY A 367 -34.92 1.22 -6.99
N ARG A 368 -34.03 2.16 -7.36
CA ARG A 368 -33.25 2.93 -6.38
C ARG A 368 -34.17 3.78 -5.50
N SER A 369 -33.87 3.90 -4.21
CA SER A 369 -34.68 4.67 -3.27
C SER A 369 -33.89 5.75 -2.53
N TYR A 370 -34.53 6.90 -2.28
CA TYR A 370 -33.98 8.03 -1.54
C TYR A 370 -34.86 8.34 -0.33
N GLY A 371 -34.23 8.53 0.84
CA GLY A 371 -34.90 8.91 2.07
C GLY A 371 -34.65 10.39 2.40
N ILE A 372 -35.70 11.16 2.60
CA ILE A 372 -35.62 12.61 2.86
C ILE A 372 -36.39 12.96 4.13
N LYS A 373 -35.72 13.64 5.06
CA LYS A 373 -36.36 14.19 6.26
C LYS A 373 -37.07 15.50 5.91
N LEU A 374 -38.31 15.63 6.33
CA LEU A 374 -39.16 16.80 6.10
C LEU A 374 -39.58 17.42 7.44
N VAL A 375 -39.84 18.73 7.42
CA VAL A 375 -40.40 19.49 8.53
C VAL A 375 -41.59 20.26 8.01
N ARG A 376 -42.78 20.01 8.56
CA ARG A 376 -43.98 20.80 8.27
C ARG A 376 -44.11 21.94 9.27
#